data_AF-A0AAN0MQW7-F1
#
_entry.id   AF-A0AAN0MQW7-F1
#
_cell.length_a   1.000
_cell.length_b   1.000
_cell.length_c   1.000
_cell.angle_alpha   90.00
_cell.angle_beta   90.00
_cell.angle_gamma   90.00
#
_symmetry.space_group_name_H-M   'P 1'
#
loop_
_entity.id
_entity.type
_entity.pdbx_description
1 polymer ?
#
loop_
_entity_poly.entity_id
_entity_poly.type
_entity_poly.pdbx_seq_one_letter_code
_entity_poly.pdbx_strand_id
1 'polypeptide(L)'
;MGHQSITRTAQAWVRALAPQRHLLLCVGWGLSASVFAQNNQQVVVNGGIVNISGPAAHAVMNISSNKNITHIRGNNQVTSVNGVVANMASFGAYSELNIASRNGGVGSGSQVVSVGGPVVNQATGTGMRSVVNIGGR
;
A
#
# COMPACT_ATOMS: atom_id res chain seq x y z
N MET A 1 -64.54 -14.33 -14.89
CA MET A 1 -63.50 -14.04 -15.91
C MET A 1 -62.16 -14.03 -15.17
N GLY A 2 -61.08 -14.67 -15.60
CA GLY A 2 -60.89 -15.60 -16.73
C GLY A 2 -59.39 -15.77 -17.04
N HIS A 3 -58.90 -17.02 -17.14
CA HIS A 3 -57.49 -17.43 -17.34
C HIS A 3 -56.52 -17.07 -16.18
N GLN A 4 -55.80 -17.97 -15.49
CA GLN A 4 -55.14 -19.27 -15.76
C GLN A 4 -53.76 -19.22 -16.41
N SER A 5 -52.74 -19.77 -15.71
CA SER A 5 -51.60 -20.56 -16.23
C SER A 5 -50.68 -20.99 -15.05
N ILE A 6 -50.12 -22.20 -14.87
CA ILE A 6 -50.43 -23.56 -15.38
C ILE A 6 -49.86 -24.64 -14.41
N THR A 7 -50.60 -25.74 -14.20
CA THR A 7 -50.18 -27.17 -14.07
C THR A 7 -48.81 -27.48 -13.43
N ARG A 8 -48.72 -27.93 -12.16
CA ARG A 8 -48.89 -29.32 -11.60
C ARG A 8 -47.65 -30.25 -11.62
N THR A 9 -47.24 -30.64 -10.41
CA THR A 9 -46.88 -32.02 -9.94
C THR A 9 -45.99 -32.97 -10.77
N ALA A 10 -44.90 -33.41 -10.14
CA ALA A 10 -44.45 -34.81 -10.16
C ALA A 10 -43.92 -35.19 -8.76
N GLN A 11 -44.16 -36.43 -8.30
CA GLN A 11 -43.69 -36.93 -7.01
C GLN A 11 -42.42 -37.78 -7.20
N ALA A 12 -41.37 -37.55 -6.39
CA ALA A 12 -40.25 -38.49 -6.28
C ALA A 12 -39.59 -38.44 -4.89
N TRP A 13 -39.78 -39.52 -4.13
CA TRP A 13 -38.86 -40.14 -3.19
C TRP A 13 -37.78 -39.29 -2.46
N VAL A 14 -37.99 -39.03 -1.16
CA VAL A 14 -37.13 -39.61 -0.10
C VAL A 14 -38.00 -39.96 1.11
N ARG A 15 -38.01 -41.25 1.51
CA ARG A 15 -38.45 -41.72 2.84
C ARG A 15 -37.47 -42.79 3.31
N ALA A 16 -36.54 -42.42 4.19
CA ALA A 16 -35.72 -43.38 4.95
C ALA A 16 -35.18 -42.75 6.25
N LEU A 17 -35.82 -43.17 7.35
CA LEU A 17 -35.34 -43.32 8.73
C LEU A 17 -33.97 -42.70 9.15
N ALA A 18 -34.01 -41.93 10.23
CA ALA A 18 -32.88 -41.53 11.08
C ALA A 18 -32.41 -42.73 11.97
N PRO A 19 -31.39 -42.61 12.88
CA PRO A 19 -30.65 -41.40 13.28
C PRO A 19 -29.11 -41.56 13.47
N GLN A 20 -28.31 -40.59 13.01
CA GLN A 20 -26.90 -40.49 13.44
C GLN A 20 -26.36 -39.04 13.50
N ARG A 21 -26.30 -38.54 14.75
CA ARG A 21 -25.31 -37.62 15.36
C ARG A 21 -24.78 -36.46 14.52
N HIS A 22 -25.26 -35.25 14.85
CA HIS A 22 -24.67 -33.92 14.61
C HIS A 22 -23.32 -33.84 13.85
N LEU A 23 -23.35 -33.26 12.65
CA LEU A 23 -22.43 -32.18 12.32
C LEU A 23 -23.13 -31.13 11.45
N LEU A 24 -23.18 -29.89 11.93
CA LEU A 24 -23.86 -28.79 11.25
C LEU A 24 -22.90 -28.14 10.25
N LEU A 25 -22.86 -28.65 9.01
CA LEU A 25 -22.02 -28.07 7.96
C LEU A 25 -22.64 -26.76 7.44
N CYS A 26 -22.25 -25.63 8.06
CA CYS A 26 -22.76 -24.31 7.70
C CYS A 26 -22.52 -24.00 6.21
N VAL A 27 -23.57 -23.53 5.52
CA VAL A 27 -23.49 -23.06 4.12
C VAL A 27 -22.78 -21.70 4.11
N GLY A 28 -21.45 -21.76 4.18
CA GLY A 28 -20.55 -20.63 4.34
C GLY A 28 -19.54 -20.52 3.20
N TRP A 29 -19.98 -20.64 1.94
CA TRP A 29 -19.18 -20.25 0.78
C TRP A 29 -19.07 -18.71 0.73
N GLY A 30 -18.31 -18.17 1.68
CA GLY A 30 -18.14 -16.75 1.85
C GLY A 30 -17.48 -16.14 0.62
N LEU A 31 -18.16 -15.17 0.03
CA LEU A 31 -17.51 -14.17 -0.83
C LEU A 31 -16.37 -13.56 -0.02
N SER A 32 -15.15 -14.04 -0.29
CA SER A 32 -13.94 -13.64 0.42
C SER A 32 -13.53 -12.26 -0.07
N ALA A 33 -14.28 -11.25 0.39
CA ALA A 33 -14.03 -9.84 0.13
C ALA A 33 -12.59 -9.54 0.56
N SER A 34 -11.72 -9.34 -0.43
CA SER A 34 -10.30 -9.14 -0.18
C SER A 34 -10.13 -7.73 0.37
N VAL A 35 -10.06 -7.61 1.70
CA VAL A 35 -9.81 -6.35 2.40
C VAL A 35 -8.37 -5.92 2.11
N PHE A 36 -8.18 -5.18 1.02
CA PHE A 36 -6.89 -4.61 0.67
C PHE A 36 -6.58 -3.44 1.61
N ALA A 37 -5.39 -3.46 2.21
CA ALA A 37 -4.94 -2.37 3.07
C ALA A 37 -4.88 -1.04 2.28
N GLN A 38 -5.47 0.00 2.87
CA GLN A 38 -5.35 1.38 2.43
C GLN A 38 -4.42 2.13 3.38
N ASN A 39 -3.52 2.93 2.83
CA ASN A 39 -2.75 3.93 3.56
C ASN A 39 -3.33 5.32 3.26
N ASN A 40 -3.58 6.10 4.30
CA ASN A 40 -3.96 7.50 4.19
C ASN A 40 -3.17 8.30 5.22
N GLN A 41 -2.11 8.96 4.77
CA GLN A 41 -1.05 9.49 5.62
C GLN A 41 -0.77 10.96 5.32
N GLN A 42 -0.79 11.80 6.35
CA GLN A 42 -0.36 13.19 6.27
C GLN A 42 0.89 13.40 7.12
N VAL A 43 1.89 14.09 6.57
CA VAL A 43 3.11 14.50 7.26
C VAL A 43 3.34 15.98 6.98
N VAL A 44 3.51 16.76 8.04
CA VAL A 44 3.88 18.18 7.96
C VAL A 44 5.13 18.39 8.81
N VAL A 45 6.17 18.95 8.22
CA VAL A 45 7.41 19.34 8.89
C VAL A 45 7.59 20.84 8.73
N ASN A 46 7.86 21.54 9.83
CA ASN A 46 8.13 22.97 9.84
C ASN A 46 9.61 23.17 10.24
N GLY A 47 10.44 23.58 9.28
CA GLY A 47 11.89 23.43 9.35
C GLY A 47 12.43 22.37 8.38
N GLY A 48 13.74 22.08 8.48
CA GLY A 48 14.46 21.18 7.58
C GLY A 48 14.74 19.77 8.13
N ILE A 49 15.17 18.89 7.23
CA ILE A 49 15.43 17.46 7.45
C ILE A 49 16.76 17.11 6.78
N VAL A 50 17.69 16.44 7.47
CA VAL A 50 19.04 16.15 6.94
C VAL A 50 19.48 14.71 7.26
N ASN A 51 20.12 14.06 6.30
CA ASN A 51 20.83 12.78 6.38
C ASN A 51 22.08 12.88 5.50
N ILE A 52 23.20 12.22 5.85
CA ILE A 52 24.49 12.42 5.13
C ILE A 52 25.23 11.11 4.92
N SER A 53 25.42 10.73 3.66
CA SER A 53 26.15 9.54 3.20
C SER A 53 26.37 9.62 1.65
N GLY A 54 26.16 8.54 0.86
CA GLY A 54 26.34 8.49 -0.60
C GLY A 54 25.57 7.39 -1.45
N PRO A 55 25.96 7.02 -2.70
CA PRO A 55 25.90 5.60 -3.13
C PRO A 55 27.19 4.88 -2.93
N ALA A 56 27.11 3.88 -2.07
CA ALA A 56 28.15 3.01 -1.55
C ALA A 56 28.20 3.01 0.00
N ALA A 57 27.24 2.44 0.75
CA ALA A 57 27.20 2.00 2.18
C ALA A 57 25.75 1.69 2.58
N HIS A 58 25.18 2.22 3.69
CA HIS A 58 23.90 1.72 4.25
C HIS A 58 22.73 2.73 4.44
N ALA A 59 22.93 4.04 4.56
CA ALA A 59 21.86 5.00 4.92
C ALA A 59 20.76 5.18 3.84
N VAL A 60 19.55 5.61 4.25
CA VAL A 60 18.30 5.81 3.45
C VAL A 60 17.43 6.85 4.19
N MET A 61 16.58 7.64 3.52
CA MET A 61 15.55 8.49 4.15
C MET A 61 14.15 8.22 3.58
N ASN A 62 13.15 7.91 4.42
CA ASN A 62 11.75 7.78 4.00
C ASN A 62 10.87 8.82 4.73
N ILE A 63 10.14 9.64 3.98
CA ILE A 63 9.17 10.63 4.48
C ILE A 63 7.80 10.25 3.93
N SER A 64 6.93 9.67 4.77
CA SER A 64 5.61 9.13 4.36
C SER A 64 5.68 8.39 3.03
N SER A 65 6.42 7.28 2.97
CA SER A 65 6.64 6.49 1.74
C SER A 65 6.34 5.01 2.01
N ASN A 66 5.74 4.33 1.03
CA ASN A 66 5.40 2.91 1.10
C ASN A 66 6.38 2.07 0.26
N LYS A 67 7.63 2.52 0.14
CA LYS A 67 8.67 1.77 -0.57
C LYS A 67 8.86 0.39 0.05
N ASN A 68 9.03 -0.61 -0.80
CA ASN A 68 9.14 -2.03 -0.47
C ASN A 68 7.91 -2.68 0.20
N ILE A 69 6.75 -2.01 0.28
CA ILE A 69 5.50 -2.60 0.78
C ILE A 69 4.61 -3.05 -0.39
N THR A 70 4.33 -4.36 -0.49
CA THR A 70 3.61 -4.96 -1.64
C THR A 70 2.12 -5.19 -1.42
N HIS A 71 1.63 -5.21 -0.18
CA HIS A 71 0.23 -5.53 0.15
C HIS A 71 -0.72 -4.32 0.24
N ILE A 72 -0.20 -3.08 0.18
CA ILE A 72 -1.02 -1.86 0.21
C ILE A 72 -1.44 -1.53 -1.23
N ARG A 73 -2.75 -1.50 -1.50
CA ARG A 73 -3.31 -1.17 -2.84
C ARG A 73 -3.98 0.20 -2.94
N GLY A 74 -4.34 0.81 -1.81
CA GLY A 74 -4.74 2.22 -1.76
C GLY A 74 -3.64 3.02 -1.07
N ASN A 75 -3.08 4.06 -1.68
CA ASN A 75 -2.06 4.88 -1.04
C ASN A 75 -2.25 6.38 -1.30
N ASN A 76 -2.87 7.04 -0.33
CA ASN A 76 -3.01 8.49 -0.23
C ASN A 76 -1.94 9.07 0.70
N GLN A 77 -1.06 9.93 0.17
CA GLN A 77 0.04 10.55 0.91
C GLN A 77 0.06 12.06 0.67
N VAL A 78 0.07 12.83 1.77
CA VAL A 78 0.17 14.30 1.74
C VAL A 78 1.37 14.71 2.57
N THR A 79 2.43 15.19 1.92
CA THR A 79 3.65 15.66 2.59
C THR A 79 3.82 17.17 2.41
N SER A 80 4.13 17.88 3.48
CA SER A 80 4.62 19.27 3.45
C SER A 80 5.90 19.36 4.28
N VAL A 81 6.96 19.96 3.73
CA VAL A 81 8.20 20.25 4.44
C VAL A 81 8.58 21.72 4.21
N ASN A 82 8.38 22.57 5.22
CA ASN A 82 8.66 24.00 5.14
C ASN A 82 10.14 24.25 5.49
N GLY A 83 11.05 23.76 4.65
CA GLY A 83 12.50 23.88 4.83
C GLY A 83 13.30 22.99 3.88
N VAL A 84 14.62 22.93 4.10
CA VAL A 84 15.55 22.07 3.35
C VAL A 84 15.24 20.59 3.62
N VAL A 85 15.23 19.74 2.60
CA VAL A 85 15.45 18.29 2.75
C VAL A 85 16.84 17.98 2.23
N ALA A 86 17.65 17.21 2.94
CA ALA A 86 18.97 16.80 2.49
C ALA A 86 19.24 15.32 2.81
N ASN A 87 19.79 14.57 1.86
CA ASN A 87 20.06 13.13 2.04
C ASN A 87 21.32 12.72 1.25
N MET A 88 22.50 12.88 1.83
CA MET A 88 23.71 13.01 0.99
C MET A 88 24.09 11.68 0.30
N ALA A 89 24.48 11.77 -0.99
CA ALA A 89 24.35 10.73 -2.02
C ALA A 89 25.42 10.74 -3.18
N SER A 90 26.74 10.73 -2.91
CA SER A 90 27.83 10.31 -3.84
C SER A 90 28.79 9.34 -3.11
N PHE A 91 29.29 8.28 -3.76
CA PHE A 91 30.27 7.30 -3.22
C PHE A 91 30.07 6.74 -1.77
N GLY A 92 28.83 6.61 -1.20
CA GLY A 92 28.66 6.47 0.26
C GLY A 92 27.47 5.93 1.08
N ALA A 93 26.38 5.34 0.57
CA ALA A 93 25.27 4.74 1.36
C ALA A 93 24.44 3.73 0.55
N TYR A 94 23.23 3.38 1.00
CA TYR A 94 22.13 3.10 0.06
C TYR A 94 21.36 4.42 -0.18
N SER A 95 22.01 5.60 -0.30
CA SER A 95 21.37 6.88 0.03
C SER A 95 20.18 7.15 -0.86
N GLU A 96 19.01 7.11 -0.24
CA GLU A 96 17.77 6.97 -0.94
C GLU A 96 16.71 7.80 -0.23
N LEU A 97 16.43 8.99 -0.76
CA LEU A 97 15.34 9.83 -0.29
C LEU A 97 14.04 9.36 -0.94
N ASN A 98 13.00 9.10 -0.15
CA ASN A 98 11.70 8.66 -0.63
C ASN A 98 10.59 9.47 0.06
N ILE A 99 10.01 10.44 -0.64
CA ILE A 99 8.89 11.27 -0.18
C ILE A 99 7.62 10.84 -0.91
N ALA A 100 6.57 10.40 -0.21
CA ALA A 100 5.30 9.97 -0.83
C ALA A 100 5.43 8.93 -1.94
N SER A 101 6.46 8.07 -1.94
CA SER A 101 6.72 7.12 -3.03
C SER A 101 6.03 5.77 -2.83
N ARG A 102 5.83 5.02 -3.92
CA ARG A 102 5.31 3.64 -3.97
C ARG A 102 6.34 2.68 -4.57
N ASN A 103 6.17 1.38 -4.32
CA ASN A 103 6.73 0.33 -5.19
C ASN A 103 5.67 -0.16 -6.16
N GLY A 104 5.82 0.13 -7.46
CA GLY A 104 5.45 -0.70 -8.62
C GLY A 104 4.12 -1.48 -8.62
N GLY A 105 3.12 -1.06 -7.85
CA GLY A 105 1.87 -1.79 -7.64
C GLY A 105 0.73 -1.20 -8.43
N VAL A 106 -0.20 -2.05 -8.88
CA VAL A 106 -1.43 -1.66 -9.60
C VAL A 106 -2.49 -1.02 -8.65
N GLY A 107 -2.05 -0.08 -7.82
CA GLY A 107 -2.83 0.55 -6.75
C GLY A 107 -3.33 1.94 -7.09
N SER A 108 -4.44 2.34 -6.48
CA SER A 108 -5.04 3.67 -6.61
C SER A 108 -4.65 4.59 -5.45
N GLY A 109 -4.88 5.89 -5.61
CA GLY A 109 -4.66 6.91 -4.58
C GLY A 109 -3.89 8.12 -5.09
N SER A 110 -3.79 9.15 -4.26
CA SER A 110 -3.15 10.44 -4.57
C SER A 110 -1.86 10.66 -3.78
N GLN A 111 -0.87 11.31 -4.40
CA GLN A 111 0.32 11.80 -3.70
C GLN A 111 0.48 13.30 -3.94
N VAL A 112 0.51 14.06 -2.85
CA VAL A 112 0.71 15.51 -2.86
C VAL A 112 1.96 15.79 -2.03
N VAL A 113 2.98 16.37 -2.65
CA VAL A 113 4.21 16.77 -1.95
C VAL A 113 4.45 18.26 -2.16
N SER A 114 4.69 18.97 -1.06
CA SER A 114 5.21 20.32 -1.04
C SER A 114 6.52 20.32 -0.25
N VAL A 115 7.58 20.91 -0.80
CA VAL A 115 8.80 21.23 -0.08
C VAL A 115 9.10 22.71 -0.31
N GLY A 116 9.06 23.52 0.74
CA GLY A 116 9.26 24.97 0.72
C GLY A 116 10.74 25.39 0.75
N GLY A 117 11.66 24.45 0.57
CA GLY A 117 13.10 24.70 0.53
C GLY A 117 13.85 23.69 -0.37
N PRO A 118 15.17 23.83 -0.49
CA PRO A 118 15.99 22.94 -1.33
C PRO A 118 15.84 21.46 -0.97
N VAL A 119 15.71 20.59 -1.99
CA VAL A 119 15.85 19.14 -1.84
C VAL A 119 17.23 18.72 -2.35
N VAL A 120 18.12 18.34 -1.45
CA VAL A 120 19.51 17.93 -1.68
C VAL A 120 19.64 16.41 -1.53
N ASN A 121 20.42 15.77 -2.39
CA ASN A 121 20.78 14.35 -2.26
C ASN A 121 22.21 14.15 -2.82
N GLN A 122 23.27 14.40 -2.01
CA GLN A 122 24.63 14.90 -2.41
C GLN A 122 25.95 14.02 -2.28
N ALA A 123 26.75 13.98 -1.17
CA ALA A 123 28.25 13.72 -1.04
C ALA A 123 29.06 12.34 -0.90
N THR A 124 29.11 11.55 0.20
CA THR A 124 30.34 10.73 0.57
C THR A 124 30.22 9.37 1.36
N GLY A 125 31.10 8.35 1.14
CA GLY A 125 31.58 7.30 2.13
C GLY A 125 31.35 5.74 1.98
N THR A 126 32.21 4.97 1.26
CA THR A 126 32.08 3.65 0.51
C THR A 126 31.40 2.33 1.06
N GLY A 127 30.83 1.49 0.14
CA GLY A 127 29.85 0.36 0.30
C GLY A 127 28.89 0.04 -0.92
N MET A 128 27.52 0.02 -0.80
CA MET A 128 26.48 -0.23 -1.90
C MET A 128 25.72 0.91 -2.74
N ARG A 129 24.43 1.33 -2.50
CA ARG A 129 23.43 1.85 -3.55
C ARG A 129 22.92 3.35 -3.50
N SER A 130 22.05 3.89 -4.39
CA SER A 130 21.38 5.24 -4.21
C SER A 130 20.11 5.53 -5.06
N VAL A 131 19.23 6.46 -4.61
CA VAL A 131 18.08 7.07 -5.37
C VAL A 131 17.57 8.43 -4.78
N VAL A 132 16.65 9.15 -5.47
CA VAL A 132 15.60 10.03 -4.88
C VAL A 132 14.24 9.64 -5.48
N ASN A 133 13.15 9.69 -4.73
CA ASN A 133 11.78 9.43 -5.21
C ASN A 133 10.81 10.42 -4.54
N ILE A 134 10.09 11.26 -5.30
CA ILE A 134 9.11 12.22 -4.76
C ILE A 134 7.79 12.05 -5.50
N GLY A 135 6.79 11.48 -4.81
CA GLY A 135 5.61 10.90 -5.47
C GLY A 135 5.98 9.68 -6.33
N GLY A 136 5.00 9.13 -7.05
CA GLY A 136 5.22 8.05 -8.03
C GLY A 136 3.99 7.16 -8.18
N ARG A 137 3.62 6.82 -9.41
CA ARG A 137 2.43 5.99 -9.70
C ARG A 137 2.59 4.57 -9.14
#